data_AF-A0A519VP64-F1
#
_entry.id   AF-A0A519VP64-F1
#
_cell.length_a   1.000
_cell.length_b   1.000
_cell.length_c   1.000
_cell.angle_alpha   90.00
_cell.angle_beta   90.00
_cell.angle_gamma   90.00
#
_symmetry.space_group_name_H-M   'P 1'
#
loop_
_entity.id
_entity.type
_entity.pdbx_description
1 polymer ?
#
loop_
_entity_poly.entity_id
_entity_poly.type
_entity_poly.pdbx_seq_one_letter_code
_entity_poly.pdbx_strand_id
1 'polypeptide(L)'
;MFSKKCFRALLPLAVGGLVASCVPQAFEQADYRKHLTAAEKQKLAAGQVVDKLHASYWVRQPAQLYWRGPLHVQPLPTGKLRFNPVGHWEQYDEKGGLLVRADYTLFGANSAGYGRMYYPAGKLLMSFQSAPILLNGDSVLVVRLVEFRNGNEQDTVFVEHRYFDKAGRQWRPATRSLDWAGQRPLPTGRKQ
;
A
#
# COMPACT_ATOMS: atom_id res chain seq x y z
N MET A 1 8.17 30.25 -0.98
CA MET A 1 8.52 30.20 -2.41
C MET A 1 9.07 28.82 -2.72
N PHE A 2 8.31 27.95 -3.39
CA PHE A 2 8.77 26.60 -3.74
C PHE A 2 9.25 26.59 -5.20
N SER A 3 10.54 26.28 -5.38
CA SER A 3 11.21 26.19 -6.67
C SER A 3 10.82 24.88 -7.37
N LYS A 4 10.17 24.97 -8.53
CA LYS A 4 9.87 23.84 -9.42
C LYS A 4 11.17 23.39 -10.11
N LYS A 5 11.83 22.34 -9.64
CA LYS A 5 12.89 21.68 -10.41
C LYS A 5 12.35 20.39 -11.03
N CYS A 6 11.87 20.50 -12.27
CA CYS A 6 11.71 19.36 -13.17
C CYS A 6 13.06 19.09 -13.81
N PHE A 7 13.61 17.88 -13.69
CA PHE A 7 14.80 17.49 -14.45
C PHE A 7 14.38 17.29 -15.93
N ARG A 8 14.80 18.22 -16.79
CA ARG A 8 14.73 18.05 -18.24
C ARG A 8 15.84 17.09 -18.65
N ALA A 9 15.51 15.85 -19.00
CA ALA A 9 16.35 15.08 -19.90
C ALA A 9 16.16 15.67 -21.31
N LEU A 10 17.18 16.35 -21.82
CA LEU A 10 17.23 16.87 -23.18
C LEU A 10 17.65 15.74 -24.12
N LEU A 11 16.73 15.29 -24.99
CA LEU A 11 17.07 14.72 -26.29
C LEU A 11 16.04 15.22 -27.33
N PRO A 12 16.47 15.45 -28.59
CA PRO A 12 15.71 16.26 -29.53
C PRO A 12 14.64 15.45 -30.27
N LEU A 13 13.47 16.09 -30.41
CA LEU A 13 12.45 15.95 -31.46
C LEU A 13 12.25 14.56 -32.09
N ALA A 14 11.26 13.83 -31.57
CA ALA A 14 10.36 13.03 -32.41
C ALA A 14 8.96 13.00 -31.77
N VAL A 15 7.96 13.19 -32.61
CA VAL A 15 6.53 13.33 -32.30
C VAL A 15 6.03 12.15 -31.45
N GLY A 16 5.53 12.45 -30.26
CA GLY A 16 4.90 11.47 -29.37
C GLY A 16 4.83 12.04 -27.96
N GLY A 17 3.61 12.33 -27.49
CA GLY A 17 3.36 12.96 -26.19
C GLY A 17 4.11 12.26 -25.05
N LEU A 18 5.20 12.87 -24.60
CA LEU A 18 5.87 12.53 -23.35
C LEU A 18 4.89 12.84 -22.23
N VAL A 19 4.27 11.81 -21.66
CA VAL A 19 3.65 11.91 -20.35
C VAL A 19 4.80 12.13 -19.38
N ALA A 20 5.10 13.40 -19.10
CA ALA A 20 6.06 13.77 -18.09
C ALA A 20 5.50 13.30 -16.74
N SER A 21 5.89 12.10 -16.32
CA SER A 21 5.67 11.61 -14.97
C SER A 21 6.57 12.40 -14.02
N CYS A 22 6.13 13.62 -13.69
CA CYS A 22 6.69 14.37 -12.59
C CYS A 22 6.46 13.56 -11.32
N VAL A 23 7.52 12.94 -10.78
CA VAL A 23 7.48 12.40 -9.42
C VAL A 23 7.37 13.60 -8.47
N PRO A 24 6.29 13.74 -7.67
CA PRO A 24 6.13 14.86 -6.76
C PRO A 24 7.30 14.92 -5.77
N GLN A 25 7.79 16.12 -5.48
CA GLN A 25 8.93 16.43 -4.59
C GLN A 25 8.69 16.08 -3.10
N ALA A 26 7.78 15.16 -2.78
CA ALA A 26 7.39 14.79 -1.42
C ALA A 26 8.20 13.60 -0.86
N PHE A 27 9.44 13.45 -1.32
CA PHE A 27 10.32 12.31 -1.05
C PHE A 27 10.67 12.07 0.43
N GLU A 28 10.45 13.04 1.32
CA GLU A 28 10.89 12.97 2.72
C GLU A 28 9.79 12.58 3.72
N GLN A 29 8.56 12.32 3.28
CA GLN A 29 7.43 12.24 4.20
C GLN A 29 6.63 10.95 4.03
N ALA A 30 6.97 9.94 4.83
CA ALA A 30 6.28 8.65 4.90
C ALA A 30 4.87 8.70 5.53
N ASP A 31 4.24 9.87 5.57
CA ASP A 31 3.00 10.11 6.29
C ASP A 31 1.94 10.69 5.36
N TYR A 32 1.04 9.82 4.89
CA TYR A 32 -0.13 10.12 4.08
C TYR A 32 -0.94 11.33 4.61
N ARG A 33 -0.93 11.54 5.94
CA ARG A 33 -1.63 12.65 6.64
C ARG A 33 -1.11 14.03 6.24
N LYS A 34 0.15 14.14 5.80
CA LYS A 34 0.81 15.42 5.51
C LYS A 34 0.37 16.03 4.17
N HIS A 35 -0.41 15.31 3.38
CA HIS A 35 -0.79 15.72 2.02
C HIS A 35 -2.27 16.13 1.87
N LEU A 36 -2.95 16.51 2.96
CA LEU A 36 -4.29 17.08 2.89
C LEU A 36 -4.24 18.59 2.58
N THR A 37 -4.95 19.02 1.54
CA THR A 37 -5.12 20.45 1.21
C THR A 37 -5.99 21.15 2.25
N ALA A 38 -5.96 22.49 2.26
CA ALA A 38 -6.84 23.27 3.15
C ALA A 38 -8.32 22.96 2.91
N ALA A 39 -8.74 22.84 1.65
CA ALA A 39 -10.11 22.51 1.28
C ALA A 39 -10.50 21.08 1.72
N GLU A 40 -9.60 20.10 1.57
CA GLU A 40 -9.83 18.73 2.04
C GLU A 40 -9.95 18.68 3.57
N LYS A 41 -9.11 19.43 4.29
CA LYS A 41 -9.20 19.53 5.75
C LYS A 41 -10.53 20.14 6.21
N GLN A 42 -11.03 21.16 5.50
CA GLN A 42 -12.34 21.76 5.79
C GLN A 42 -13.48 20.77 5.59
N LYS A 43 -13.47 20.02 4.48
CA LYS A 43 -14.46 18.94 4.23
C LYS A 43 -14.45 17.91 5.36
N LEU A 44 -13.27 17.42 5.73
CA LEU A 44 -13.11 16.44 6.82
C LEU A 44 -13.56 16.99 8.18
N ALA A 45 -13.28 18.27 8.47
CA ALA A 45 -13.74 18.94 9.70
C ALA A 45 -15.27 19.09 9.74
N ALA A 46 -15.92 19.21 8.58
CA ALA A 46 -17.37 19.20 8.44
C ALA A 46 -17.99 17.79 8.47
N GLY A 47 -17.20 16.74 8.79
CA GLY A 47 -17.68 15.37 8.85
C GLY A 47 -17.79 14.67 7.48
N GLN A 48 -17.36 15.31 6.40
CA GLN A 48 -17.42 14.75 5.06
C GLN A 48 -16.24 13.83 4.77
N VAL A 49 -16.40 13.01 3.73
CA VAL A 49 -15.37 12.12 3.20
C VAL A 49 -14.59 12.80 2.08
N VAL A 50 -13.31 12.44 1.93
CA VAL A 50 -12.45 12.88 0.83
C VAL A 50 -11.89 11.67 0.09
N ASP A 51 -12.22 11.55 -1.19
CA ASP A 51 -11.57 10.65 -2.13
C ASP A 51 -10.54 11.41 -2.96
N LYS A 52 -9.31 10.89 -3.04
CA LYS A 52 -8.24 11.54 -3.79
C LYS A 52 -7.24 10.55 -4.36
N LEU A 53 -6.56 10.94 -5.44
CA LEU A 53 -5.34 10.26 -5.86
C LEU A 53 -4.20 10.66 -4.91
N HIS A 54 -3.50 9.66 -4.38
CA HIS A 54 -2.43 9.85 -3.42
C HIS A 54 -1.14 9.20 -3.88
N ALA A 55 -0.02 9.75 -3.44
CA ALA A 55 1.30 9.16 -3.57
C ALA A 55 1.96 9.12 -2.19
N SER A 56 2.43 7.94 -1.80
CA SER A 56 3.07 7.72 -0.50
C SER A 56 4.45 7.14 -0.64
N TYR A 57 5.38 7.67 0.13
CA TYR A 57 6.80 7.34 0.04
C TYR A 57 7.17 6.47 1.25
N TRP A 58 7.62 5.25 0.99
CA TRP A 58 8.21 4.40 2.01
C TRP A 58 9.72 4.53 1.92
N VAL A 59 10.31 5.22 2.90
CA VAL A 59 11.76 5.28 3.07
C VAL A 59 12.17 4.10 3.94
N ARG A 60 12.63 3.01 3.31
CA ARG A 60 13.34 1.94 4.02
C ARG A 60 14.69 1.73 3.35
N GLN A 61 15.76 2.27 3.93
CA GLN A 61 17.11 2.06 3.39
C GLN A 61 17.38 0.55 3.20
N PRO A 62 17.92 0.11 2.05
CA PRO A 62 18.49 0.92 0.96
C PRO A 62 17.53 1.34 -0.17
N ALA A 63 16.24 0.95 -0.13
CA ALA A 63 15.32 1.16 -1.24
C ALA A 63 14.22 2.18 -0.91
N GLN A 64 14.16 3.26 -1.69
CA GLN A 64 13.02 4.18 -1.67
C GLN A 64 11.94 3.62 -2.59
N LEU A 65 10.76 3.40 -2.04
CA LEU A 65 9.60 2.89 -2.77
C LEU A 65 8.51 3.94 -2.71
N TYR A 66 7.84 4.21 -3.82
CA TYR A 66 6.64 5.04 -3.80
C TYR A 66 5.44 4.25 -4.28
N TRP A 67 4.31 4.43 -3.59
CA TRP A 67 3.02 3.86 -3.96
C TRP A 67 2.11 4.98 -4.44
N ARG A 68 1.34 4.73 -5.49
CA ARG A 68 0.35 5.67 -6.01
C ARG A 68 -0.98 4.97 -6.22
N GLY A 69 -2.07 5.59 -5.79
CA GLY A 69 -3.43 5.08 -6.00
C GLY A 69 -4.50 5.87 -5.26
N PRO A 70 -5.78 5.50 -5.42
CA PRO A 70 -6.88 6.20 -4.79
C PRO A 70 -6.95 5.94 -3.28
N LEU A 71 -7.12 7.01 -2.53
CA LEU A 71 -7.18 7.02 -1.09
C LEU A 71 -8.51 7.61 -0.63
N HIS A 72 -9.22 6.85 0.19
CA HIS A 72 -10.45 7.23 0.84
C HIS A 72 -10.16 7.69 2.27
N VAL A 73 -10.47 8.95 2.58
CA VAL A 73 -10.22 9.57 3.89
C VAL A 73 -11.53 9.93 4.56
N GLN A 74 -11.74 9.42 5.77
CA GLN A 74 -12.95 9.68 6.55
C GLN A 74 -12.63 10.10 7.99
N PRO A 75 -13.37 11.05 8.56
CA PRO A 75 -13.28 11.37 9.98
C PRO A 75 -13.88 10.24 10.83
N LEU A 76 -13.33 10.03 12.02
CA LEU A 76 -13.85 9.12 13.02
C LEU A 76 -14.51 9.91 14.16
N PRO A 77 -15.45 9.31 14.91
CA PRO A 77 -16.07 9.94 16.09
C PRO A 77 -15.05 10.40 17.15
N THR A 78 -13.85 9.81 17.15
CA THR A 78 -12.75 10.17 18.04
C THR A 78 -12.00 11.44 17.63
N GLY A 79 -12.38 12.10 16.54
CA GLY A 79 -11.66 13.23 15.95
C GLY A 79 -10.42 12.82 15.15
N LYS A 80 -10.06 11.53 15.13
CA LYS A 80 -8.98 11.01 14.27
C LYS A 80 -9.47 10.83 12.84
N LEU A 81 -8.54 10.88 11.90
CA LEU A 81 -8.80 10.55 10.49
C LEU A 81 -8.41 9.09 10.19
N ARG A 82 -9.23 8.41 9.41
CA ARG A 82 -8.92 7.08 8.83
C ARG A 82 -8.58 7.25 7.36
N PHE A 83 -7.49 6.62 6.93
CA PHE A 83 -7.01 6.61 5.55
C PHE A 83 -7.05 5.18 5.04
N ASN A 84 -7.87 4.91 4.04
CA ASN A 84 -8.07 3.59 3.47
C ASN A 84 -7.62 3.60 1.99
N PRO A 85 -6.56 2.88 1.59
CA PRO A 85 -6.34 2.58 0.19
C PRO A 85 -7.53 1.82 -0.38
N VAL A 86 -8.00 2.28 -1.54
CA VAL A 86 -9.09 1.68 -2.31
C VAL A 86 -8.67 1.60 -3.78
N GLY A 87 -9.31 0.72 -4.55
CA GLY A 87 -9.07 0.58 -5.99
C GLY A 87 -7.65 0.16 -6.33
N HIS A 88 -7.18 0.62 -7.50
CA HIS A 88 -5.91 0.22 -8.07
C HIS A 88 -4.74 1.08 -7.57
N TRP A 89 -3.69 0.42 -7.10
CA TRP A 89 -2.48 1.03 -6.62
C TRP A 89 -1.26 0.44 -7.34
N GLU A 90 -0.23 1.26 -7.48
CA GLU A 90 1.01 0.88 -8.12
C GLU A 90 2.18 1.26 -7.23
N GLN A 91 3.11 0.32 -7.04
CA GLN A 91 4.38 0.54 -6.36
C GLN A 91 5.49 0.68 -7.39
N TYR A 92 6.35 1.65 -7.15
CA TYR A 92 7.48 1.97 -8.00
C TYR A 92 8.76 2.10 -7.19
N ASP A 93 9.90 1.87 -7.84
CA ASP A 93 11.21 2.21 -7.31
C ASP A 93 11.51 3.72 -7.44
N GLU A 94 12.66 4.14 -6.91
CA GLU A 94 13.14 5.53 -6.98
C GLU A 94 13.37 6.06 -8.41
N LYS A 95 13.55 5.16 -9.38
CA LYS A 95 13.76 5.47 -10.80
C LYS A 95 12.46 5.49 -11.60
N GLY A 96 11.32 5.20 -10.95
CA GLY A 96 10.01 5.11 -11.61
C GLY A 96 9.73 3.75 -12.25
N GLY A 97 10.56 2.74 -12.00
CA GLY A 97 10.32 1.37 -12.41
C GLY A 97 9.14 0.76 -11.64
N LEU A 98 8.13 0.28 -12.35
CA LEU A 98 6.98 -0.39 -11.75
C LEU A 98 7.41 -1.73 -11.14
N LEU A 99 7.11 -1.94 -9.85
CA LEU A 99 7.48 -3.14 -9.10
C LEU A 99 6.27 -4.01 -8.76
N VAL A 100 5.14 -3.40 -8.39
CA VAL A 100 3.94 -4.11 -7.96
C VAL A 100 2.70 -3.35 -8.39
N ARG A 101 1.66 -4.07 -8.80
CA ARG A 101 0.30 -3.56 -8.86
C ARG A 101 -0.53 -4.15 -7.73
N ALA A 102 -1.43 -3.39 -7.15
CA ALA A 102 -2.29 -3.86 -6.09
C ALA A 102 -3.73 -3.41 -6.31
N ASP A 103 -4.68 -4.27 -5.97
CA ASP A 103 -6.10 -3.96 -6.00
C ASP A 103 -6.67 -4.10 -4.60
N TYR A 104 -7.33 -3.05 -4.11
CA TYR A 104 -7.93 -2.98 -2.78
C TYR A 104 -9.44 -2.73 -2.89
N THR A 105 -10.26 -3.50 -2.16
CA THR A 105 -11.69 -3.18 -2.04
C THR A 105 -11.93 -2.15 -0.94
N LEU A 106 -11.38 -2.39 0.25
CA LEU A 106 -11.29 -1.42 1.35
C LEU A 106 -10.33 -1.99 2.40
N PHE A 107 -9.08 -1.55 2.43
CA PHE A 107 -8.09 -2.13 3.36
C PHE A 107 -7.66 -1.12 4.43
N GLY A 108 -7.74 -1.52 5.69
CA GLY A 108 -7.31 -0.70 6.83
C GLY A 108 -7.18 -1.55 8.09
N ALA A 109 -6.38 -1.11 9.05
CA ALA A 109 -6.06 -1.87 10.27
C ALA A 109 -7.29 -2.30 11.11
N ASN A 110 -8.44 -1.66 10.89
CA ASN A 110 -9.72 -1.92 11.59
C ASN A 110 -10.89 -2.11 10.61
N SER A 111 -10.64 -2.62 9.41
CA SER A 111 -11.68 -2.78 8.38
C SER A 111 -11.56 -4.14 7.72
N ALA A 112 -12.71 -4.81 7.56
CA ALA A 112 -12.77 -6.00 6.72
C ALA A 112 -12.48 -5.58 5.28
N GLY A 113 -11.70 -6.38 4.59
CA GLY A 113 -11.10 -5.95 3.34
C GLY A 113 -10.46 -7.10 2.61
N TYR A 114 -10.29 -6.89 1.32
CA TYR A 114 -9.55 -7.78 0.46
C TYR A 114 -8.58 -6.96 -0.37
N GLY A 115 -7.43 -7.55 -0.65
CA GLY A 115 -6.66 -7.10 -1.78
C GLY A 115 -5.68 -8.13 -2.31
N ARG A 116 -5.21 -7.82 -3.51
CA ARG A 116 -4.25 -8.62 -4.26
C ARG A 116 -3.09 -7.73 -4.65
N MET A 117 -1.90 -8.30 -4.69
CA MET A 117 -0.70 -7.70 -5.23
C MET A 117 -0.19 -8.60 -6.36
N TYR A 118 0.29 -7.97 -7.41
CA TYR A 118 0.73 -8.60 -8.64
C TYR A 118 2.10 -8.08 -9.02
N TYR A 119 2.92 -8.97 -9.58
CA TYR A 119 4.11 -8.55 -10.32
C TYR A 119 3.71 -7.68 -11.54
N PRO A 120 4.62 -6.89 -12.13
CA PRO A 120 4.32 -6.05 -13.28
C PRO A 120 3.84 -6.85 -14.51
N ALA A 121 4.18 -8.13 -14.58
CA ALA A 121 3.70 -9.06 -15.60
C ALA A 121 2.27 -9.60 -15.35
N GLY A 122 1.60 -9.17 -14.27
CA GLY A 122 0.23 -9.56 -13.92
C GLY A 122 0.10 -10.88 -13.15
N LYS A 123 1.21 -11.55 -12.81
CA LYS A 123 1.20 -12.76 -11.97
C LYS A 123 0.91 -12.40 -10.52
N LEU A 124 0.04 -13.16 -9.84
CA LEU A 124 -0.25 -12.93 -8.43
C LEU A 124 1.01 -13.12 -7.58
N LEU A 125 1.35 -12.08 -6.83
CA LEU A 125 2.42 -12.07 -5.85
C LEU A 125 1.86 -12.43 -4.47
N MET A 126 0.79 -11.76 -4.07
CA MET A 126 0.25 -11.89 -2.72
C MET A 126 -1.24 -11.61 -2.71
N SER A 127 -1.96 -12.23 -1.79
CA SER A 127 -3.30 -11.83 -1.41
C SER A 127 -3.34 -11.54 0.08
N PHE A 128 -4.18 -10.62 0.50
CA PHE A 128 -4.48 -10.40 1.89
C PHE A 128 -5.98 -10.20 2.08
N GLN A 129 -6.47 -10.73 3.18
CA GLN A 129 -7.86 -10.64 3.57
C GLN A 129 -7.91 -10.25 5.04
N SER A 130 -8.75 -9.29 5.38
CA SER A 130 -9.06 -8.94 6.75
C SER A 130 -10.54 -9.20 7.05
N ALA A 131 -10.81 -9.85 8.18
CA ALA A 131 -12.17 -10.11 8.64
C ALA A 131 -12.22 -10.15 10.18
N PRO A 132 -13.30 -9.67 10.80
CA PRO A 132 -13.51 -9.85 12.23
C PRO A 132 -13.83 -11.32 12.53
N ILE A 133 -13.27 -11.85 13.61
CA ILE A 133 -13.63 -13.13 14.19
C ILE A 133 -13.93 -12.95 15.68
N LEU A 134 -14.61 -13.92 16.28
CA LEU A 134 -14.77 -14.00 17.73
C LEU A 134 -13.70 -14.93 18.30
N LEU A 135 -12.89 -14.43 19.22
CA LEU A 135 -11.92 -15.20 19.99
C LEU A 135 -12.18 -14.94 21.47
N ASN A 136 -12.54 -15.98 22.22
CA ASN A 136 -12.82 -15.90 23.66
C ASN A 136 -13.86 -14.82 24.04
N GLY A 137 -14.86 -14.60 23.17
CA GLY A 137 -15.89 -13.56 23.37
C GLY A 137 -15.50 -12.16 22.86
N ASP A 138 -14.23 -11.94 22.53
CA ASP A 138 -13.76 -10.67 21.96
C ASP A 138 -13.83 -10.69 20.43
N SER A 139 -14.27 -9.57 19.85
CA SER A 139 -14.18 -9.35 18.40
C SER A 139 -12.78 -8.86 18.04
N VAL A 140 -12.05 -9.68 17.28
CA VAL A 140 -10.66 -9.46 16.85
C VAL A 140 -10.61 -9.41 15.33
N LEU A 141 -9.91 -8.44 14.75
CA LEU A 141 -9.66 -8.43 13.31
C LEU A 141 -8.49 -9.36 12.99
N VAL A 142 -8.72 -10.37 12.16
CA VAL A 142 -7.64 -11.18 11.58
C VAL A 142 -7.29 -10.65 10.22
N VAL A 143 -6.00 -10.43 9.98
CA VAL A 143 -5.46 -10.20 8.65
C VAL A 143 -4.68 -11.45 8.25
N ARG A 144 -5.16 -12.16 7.23
CA ARG A 144 -4.45 -13.27 6.59
C ARG A 144 -3.71 -12.73 5.38
N LEU A 145 -2.42 -13.01 5.28
CA LEU A 145 -1.56 -12.71 4.14
C LEU A 145 -1.09 -14.04 3.55
N VAL A 146 -1.20 -14.18 2.24
CA VAL A 146 -0.75 -15.35 1.50
C VAL A 146 0.16 -14.87 0.37
N GLU A 147 1.42 -15.28 0.38
CA GLU A 147 2.36 -15.02 -0.70
C GLU A 147 2.48 -16.27 -1.58
N PHE A 148 2.55 -16.07 -2.89
CA PHE A 148 2.60 -17.14 -3.88
C PHE A 148 3.96 -17.18 -4.58
N ARG A 149 4.33 -18.36 -5.06
CA ARG A 149 5.50 -18.52 -5.90
C ARG A 149 5.29 -17.74 -7.20
N ASN A 150 6.32 -17.03 -7.63
CA ASN A 150 6.23 -16.28 -8.89
C ASN A 150 5.89 -17.22 -10.06
N GLY A 151 4.76 -16.95 -10.70
CA GLY A 151 4.26 -17.72 -11.84
C GLY A 151 3.45 -18.97 -11.49
N ASN A 152 3.31 -19.34 -10.21
CA ASN A 152 2.46 -20.45 -9.77
C ASN A 152 1.60 -20.07 -8.55
N GLU A 153 0.33 -19.78 -8.78
CA GLU A 153 -0.62 -19.35 -7.75
C GLU A 153 -1.18 -20.51 -6.90
N GLN A 154 -0.84 -21.76 -7.25
CA GLN A 154 -1.15 -22.95 -6.45
C GLN A 154 -0.03 -23.25 -5.42
N ASP A 155 1.17 -22.73 -5.65
CA ASP A 155 2.31 -22.87 -4.74
C ASP A 155 2.37 -21.65 -3.81
N THR A 156 2.06 -21.88 -2.54
CA THR A 156 2.16 -20.87 -1.49
C THR A 156 3.58 -20.86 -0.93
N VAL A 157 4.11 -19.66 -0.66
CA VAL A 157 5.44 -19.43 -0.05
C VAL A 157 5.30 -19.28 1.47
N PHE A 158 4.27 -18.54 1.88
CA PHE A 158 3.87 -18.50 3.28
C PHE A 158 2.42 -18.06 3.43
N VAL A 159 1.88 -18.42 4.59
CA VAL A 159 0.64 -17.87 5.12
C VAL A 159 0.94 -17.22 6.47
N GLU A 160 0.61 -15.94 6.61
CA GLU A 160 0.73 -15.21 7.86
C GLU A 160 -0.64 -14.75 8.36
N HIS A 161 -0.90 -14.91 9.65
CA HIS A 161 -2.07 -14.36 10.31
C HIS A 161 -1.62 -13.33 11.36
N ARG A 162 -2.16 -12.13 11.24
CA ARG A 162 -2.03 -11.05 12.23
C ARG A 162 -3.37 -10.83 12.90
N TYR A 163 -3.34 -10.47 14.17
CA TYR A 163 -4.53 -10.31 15.00
C TYR A 163 -4.50 -8.91 15.59
N PHE A 164 -5.55 -8.12 15.37
CA PHE A 164 -5.65 -6.75 15.85
C PHE A 164 -6.91 -6.57 16.71
N ASP A 165 -6.76 -5.87 17.83
CA ASP A 165 -7.89 -5.45 18.66
C ASP A 165 -8.66 -4.28 18.02
N LYS A 166 -9.77 -3.86 18.64
CA LYS A 166 -10.58 -2.73 18.16
C LYS A 166 -9.81 -1.40 18.09
N ALA A 167 -8.73 -1.26 18.84
CA ALA A 167 -7.85 -0.09 18.82
C ALA A 167 -6.77 -0.17 17.72
N GLY A 168 -6.71 -1.26 16.95
CA GLY A 168 -5.71 -1.51 15.92
C GLY A 168 -4.36 -1.95 16.48
N ARG A 169 -4.29 -2.34 17.76
CA ARG A 169 -3.08 -2.87 18.39
C ARG A 169 -3.00 -4.35 18.13
N GLN A 170 -1.78 -4.86 17.97
CA GLN A 170 -1.57 -6.29 17.82
C GLN A 170 -2.04 -7.03 19.08
N TRP A 171 -3.06 -7.88 18.94
CA TRP A 171 -3.71 -8.59 20.04
C TRP A 171 -2.88 -9.80 20.51
N ARG A 172 -2.25 -10.51 19.57
CA ARG A 172 -1.32 -11.61 19.85
C ARG A 172 -0.21 -11.68 18.80
N PRO A 173 0.90 -12.41 19.07
CA PRO A 173 1.95 -12.63 18.08
C PRO A 173 1.39 -13.14 16.75
N ALA A 174 1.96 -12.65 15.66
CA ALA A 174 1.58 -13.11 14.33
C ALA A 174 1.98 -14.59 14.18
N THR A 175 1.12 -15.40 13.59
CA THR A 175 1.45 -16.79 13.26
C THR A 175 1.83 -16.85 11.79
N ARG A 176 2.98 -17.45 11.47
CA ARG A 176 3.44 -17.63 10.09
C ARG A 176 3.73 -19.10 9.85
N SER A 177 3.11 -19.65 8.82
CA SER A 177 3.40 -20.97 8.28
C SER A 177 4.10 -20.78 6.93
N LEU A 178 5.16 -21.55 6.69
CA LEU A 178 5.87 -21.56 5.42
C LEU A 178 5.42 -22.76 4.60
N ASP A 179 5.15 -22.56 3.32
CA ASP A 179 4.92 -23.62 2.34
C ASP A 179 5.80 -23.40 1.10
N TRP A 180 5.92 -24.45 0.27
CA TRP A 180 6.98 -24.73 -0.72
C TRP A 180 8.38 -25.04 -0.12
N ALA A 181 8.44 -26.09 0.72
CA ALA A 181 9.66 -26.74 1.24
C ALA A 181 10.41 -26.05 2.40
N GLY A 182 9.82 -25.05 3.07
CA GLY A 182 10.41 -24.45 4.28
C GLY A 182 11.67 -23.61 4.04
N GLN A 183 12.05 -23.40 2.78
CA GLN A 183 13.15 -22.52 2.37
C GLN A 183 12.62 -21.32 1.59
N ARG A 184 13.23 -20.16 1.84
CA ARG A 184 12.84 -18.85 1.29
C ARG A 184 13.61 -18.58 -0.01
N PRO A 185 13.05 -18.77 -1.22
CA PRO A 185 13.65 -18.17 -2.40
C PRO A 185 13.44 -16.65 -2.30
N LEU A 186 14.53 -15.90 -2.20
CA LEU A 186 14.47 -14.44 -2.33
C LEU A 186 14.00 -14.10 -3.75
N PRO A 187 13.14 -13.09 -3.94
CA PRO A 187 12.95 -12.49 -5.24
C PRO A 187 14.33 -12.14 -5.82
N THR A 188 14.59 -12.55 -7.06
CA THR A 188 15.85 -12.32 -7.75
C THR A 188 16.27 -10.86 -7.58
N GLY A 189 17.40 -10.60 -6.91
CA GLY A 189 17.94 -9.25 -6.72
C GLY A 189 17.88 -8.64 -5.31
N ARG A 190 17.43 -9.35 -4.27
CA ARG A 190 17.60 -8.90 -2.87
C ARG A 190 18.57 -9.81 -2.11
N LYS A 191 19.64 -9.27 -1.53
CA LYS A 191 20.56 -9.98 -0.61
C LYS A 191 20.14 -9.76 0.85
N GLN A 192 20.53 -10.69 1.73
CA GLN A 192 20.30 -10.65 3.18
C GLN A 192 20.95 -9.43 3.83
#